data_AF-A0A918YQM3-F1
#
_entry.id   AF-A0A918YQM3-F1
#
_cell.length_a   1.000
_cell.length_b   1.000
_cell.length_c   1.000
_cell.angle_alpha   90.00
_cell.angle_beta   90.00
_cell.angle_gamma   90.00
#
_symmetry.space_group_name_H-M   'P 1'
#
loop_
_entity.id
_entity.type
_entity.pdbx_description
1 polymer ?
#
loop_
_entity_poly.entity_id
_entity_poly.type
_entity_poly.pdbx_seq_one_letter_code
_entity_poly.pdbx_strand_id
1 'polypeptide(L)'
;MGRSVPPRFLARTPAVWRQIGHARGAYGLTLSAQPLRRTFWTPSAWESAGALKAFAHSGAHRPISRALAAQMRDVSFVTWRTTSDQLPLGWAEAEHRLKK
;
A
#
# COMPACT_ATOMS: atom_id res chain seq x y z
N MET A 1 -1.12 -23.84 -12.25
CA MET A 1 -1.03 -22.54 -12.96
C MET A 1 -0.42 -21.51 -12.04
N GLY A 2 0.85 -21.15 -12.26
CA GLY A 2 1.62 -20.32 -11.34
C GLY A 2 1.16 -18.86 -11.38
N ARG A 3 0.56 -18.36 -10.29
CA ARG A 3 0.15 -16.96 -10.18
C ARG A 3 1.36 -16.04 -9.96
N SER A 4 2.13 -15.72 -10.98
CA SER A 4 3.06 -14.57 -10.91
C SER A 4 2.34 -13.34 -10.35
N VAL A 5 3.11 -12.41 -9.75
CA VAL A 5 2.67 -11.02 -9.53
C VAL A 5 1.82 -10.60 -10.71
N PRO A 6 0.57 -10.13 -10.51
CA PRO A 6 -0.19 -9.67 -11.64
C PRO A 6 0.64 -8.58 -12.34
N PRO A 7 1.08 -8.74 -13.60
CA PRO A 7 1.84 -7.68 -14.28
C PRO A 7 1.08 -6.35 -14.28
N ARG A 8 -0.25 -6.47 -14.22
CA ARG A 8 -1.21 -5.38 -14.02
C ARG A 8 -1.04 -4.63 -12.70
N PHE A 9 -0.63 -5.26 -11.60
CA PHE A 9 -0.33 -4.57 -10.34
C PHE A 9 0.87 -3.65 -10.53
N LEU A 10 2.02 -4.19 -10.97
CA LEU A 10 3.24 -3.42 -11.16
C LEU A 10 3.07 -2.29 -12.20
N ALA A 11 2.39 -2.55 -13.32
CA ALA A 11 2.13 -1.54 -14.34
C ALA A 11 1.24 -0.37 -13.85
N ARG A 12 0.46 -0.58 -12.79
CA ARG A 12 -0.46 0.43 -12.22
C ARG A 12 0.14 1.18 -11.03
N THR A 13 1.19 0.63 -10.41
CA THR A 13 1.91 1.23 -9.27
C THR A 13 2.35 2.68 -9.52
N PRO A 14 2.93 3.08 -10.66
CA PRO A 14 3.39 4.46 -10.87
C PRO A 14 2.27 5.51 -10.77
N ALA A 15 1.06 5.17 -11.24
CA ALA A 15 -0.07 6.09 -11.16
C ALA A 15 -0.54 6.31 -9.71
N VAL A 16 -0.50 5.25 -8.90
CA VAL A 16 -0.82 5.32 -7.46
C VAL A 16 0.26 6.08 -6.69
N TRP A 17 1.53 5.86 -7.02
CA TRP A 17 2.65 6.60 -6.44
C TRP A 17 2.55 8.11 -6.71
N ARG A 18 2.26 8.49 -7.96
CA ARG A 18 2.03 9.89 -8.31
C ARG A 18 0.86 10.49 -7.52
N GLN A 19 -0.24 9.75 -7.37
CA GLN A 19 -1.36 10.22 -6.57
C GLN A 19 -0.98 10.45 -5.10
N ILE A 20 -0.19 9.56 -4.49
CA ILE A 20 0.25 9.72 -3.09
C ILE A 20 1.12 10.97 -2.94
N GLY A 21 2.01 11.26 -3.89
CA GLY A 21 2.85 12.47 -3.87
C GLY A 21 2.07 13.78 -3.86
N HIS A 22 0.79 13.76 -4.26
CA HIS A 22 -0.11 14.92 -4.22
C HIS A 22 -1.23 14.79 -3.17
N ALA A 23 -1.28 13.70 -2.40
CA ALA A 23 -2.35 13.46 -1.46
C ALA A 23 -2.14 14.25 -0.17
N ARG A 24 -3.12 15.08 0.19
CA ARG A 24 -3.10 15.84 1.45
C ARG A 24 -3.02 14.87 2.64
N GLY A 25 -2.11 15.15 3.56
CA GLY A 25 -1.89 14.34 4.77
C GLY A 25 -1.17 13.01 4.50
N ALA A 26 -0.56 12.80 3.34
CA ALA A 26 0.34 11.68 3.13
C ALA A 26 1.76 12.06 3.59
N TYR A 27 2.36 11.25 4.47
CA TYR A 27 3.78 11.36 4.80
C TYR A 27 4.66 10.59 3.82
N GLY A 28 4.09 9.54 3.21
CA GLY A 28 4.78 8.76 2.19
C GLY A 28 4.34 7.30 2.14
N LEU A 29 4.98 6.56 1.25
CA LEU A 29 4.80 5.12 1.06
C LEU A 29 6.17 4.48 0.87
N THR A 30 6.26 3.19 1.20
CA THR A 30 7.33 2.32 0.69
C THR A 30 6.73 1.04 0.13
N LEU A 31 7.48 0.34 -0.71
CA LEU A 31 7.07 -0.91 -1.35
C LEU A 31 8.18 -1.94 -1.19
N SER A 32 7.84 -3.10 -0.63
CA SER A 32 8.66 -4.30 -0.69
C SER A 32 7.89 -5.33 -1.48
N ALA A 33 8.57 -5.91 -2.46
CA ALA A 33 8.01 -6.87 -3.36
C ALA A 33 8.85 -8.14 -3.31
N GLN A 34 8.18 -9.29 -3.20
CA GLN A 34 8.78 -10.60 -3.40
C GLN A 34 8.05 -11.27 -4.57
N PRO A 35 8.38 -10.92 -5.83
CA PRO A 35 7.61 -11.34 -7.00
C PRO A 35 7.45 -12.85 -7.15
N LEU A 36 8.53 -13.58 -6.88
CA LEU A 36 8.56 -15.04 -6.96
C LEU A 36 7.67 -15.69 -5.90
N ARG A 37 7.52 -15.03 -4.73
CA ARG A 37 6.63 -15.44 -3.63
C ARG A 37 5.23 -14.84 -3.74
N ARG A 38 4.99 -13.98 -4.73
CA ARG A 38 3.69 -13.35 -5.03
C ARG A 38 3.21 -12.46 -3.88
N THR A 39 4.16 -11.90 -3.12
CA THR A 39 3.88 -11.12 -1.92
C THR A 39 4.32 -9.68 -2.11
N PHE A 40 3.45 -8.75 -1.73
CA PHE A 40 3.66 -7.32 -1.81
C PHE A 40 3.25 -6.69 -0.50
N TRP A 41 4.09 -5.79 -0.02
CA TRP A 41 3.79 -4.97 1.15
C TRP A 41 3.92 -3.51 0.77
N THR A 42 2.90 -2.74 1.13
CA THR A 42 2.84 -1.31 0.87
C THR A 42 2.59 -0.53 2.16
N PRO A 43 3.58 -0.44 3.07
CA PRO A 43 3.48 0.46 4.21
C PRO A 43 3.30 1.90 3.71
N SER A 44 2.33 2.59 4.28
CA SER A 44 2.11 4.02 4.02
C SER A 44 1.77 4.72 5.32
N ALA A 45 2.21 5.97 5.44
CA ALA A 45 2.01 6.79 6.62
C ALA A 45 1.13 7.99 6.26
N TRP A 46 0.15 8.25 7.11
CA TRP A 46 -0.87 9.27 6.90
C TRP A 46 -1.09 10.08 8.18
N GLU A 47 -1.32 11.38 8.04
CA GLU A 47 -1.67 12.33 9.10
C GLU A 47 -2.91 11.85 9.89
N SER A 48 -3.87 11.24 9.19
CA SER A 48 -5.06 10.69 9.83
C SER A 48 -5.66 9.54 9.03
N ALA A 49 -6.50 8.75 9.70
CA ALA A 49 -7.36 7.76 9.04
C ALA A 49 -8.29 8.41 7.98
N GLY A 50 -8.69 9.67 8.21
CA GLY A 50 -9.48 10.44 7.25
C GLY A 50 -8.72 10.75 5.96
N ALA A 51 -7.44 11.14 6.06
CA ALA A 51 -6.58 11.38 4.91
C ALA A 51 -6.37 10.09 4.09
N LEU A 52 -6.07 8.97 4.75
CA LEU A 52 -5.98 7.66 4.10
C LEU A 52 -7.29 7.27 3.40
N LYS A 53 -8.43 7.45 4.08
CA LYS A 53 -9.75 7.15 3.48
C LYS A 53 -10.00 8.03 2.25
N ALA A 54 -9.73 9.33 2.32
CA ALA A 54 -9.92 10.25 1.19
C ALA A 54 -9.05 9.85 -0.01
N PHE A 55 -7.79 9.49 0.21
CA PHE A 55 -6.92 8.95 -0.82
C PHE A 55 -7.49 7.66 -1.43
N ALA A 56 -7.87 6.69 -0.60
CA ALA A 56 -8.32 5.38 -1.06
C ALA A 56 -9.58 5.45 -1.95
N HIS A 57 -10.43 6.46 -1.73
CA HIS A 57 -11.68 6.67 -2.45
C HIS A 57 -11.56 7.66 -3.63
N SER A 58 -10.37 8.17 -3.93
CA SER A 58 -10.14 9.17 -4.98
C SER A 58 -9.09 8.71 -6.00
N GLY A 59 -8.97 9.50 -7.07
CA GLY A 59 -7.89 9.40 -8.06
C GLY A 59 -7.72 8.03 -8.69
N ALA A 60 -6.47 7.67 -8.97
CA ALA A 60 -6.11 6.43 -9.64
C ALA A 60 -6.32 5.20 -8.75
N HIS A 61 -6.14 5.32 -7.43
CA HIS A 61 -6.21 4.20 -6.48
C HIS A 61 -7.55 3.48 -6.54
N ARG A 62 -8.67 4.21 -6.47
CA ARG A 62 -10.02 3.63 -6.42
C ARG A 62 -10.36 2.70 -7.60
N PRO A 63 -10.23 3.10 -8.88
CA PRO A 63 -10.50 2.20 -9.98
C PRO A 63 -9.48 1.06 -10.11
N ILE A 64 -8.21 1.28 -9.76
CA ILE A 64 -7.16 0.25 -9.79
C ILE A 64 -7.43 -0.85 -8.74
N SER A 65 -7.74 -0.48 -7.50
CA SER A 65 -8.05 -1.44 -6.44
C SER A 65 -9.27 -2.29 -6.78
N ARG A 66 -10.31 -1.68 -7.35
CA ARG A 66 -11.49 -2.41 -7.86
C ARG A 66 -11.13 -3.38 -8.98
N ALA A 67 -10.31 -2.97 -9.94
CA ALA A 67 -9.90 -3.82 -11.06
C ALA A 67 -9.03 -5.01 -10.62
N LEU A 68 -8.31 -4.88 -9.51
CA LEU A 68 -7.43 -5.92 -8.97
C LEU A 68 -8.07 -6.74 -7.83
N ALA A 69 -9.27 -6.41 -7.39
CA ALA A 69 -9.91 -7.02 -6.21
C ALA A 69 -9.95 -8.56 -6.27
N ALA A 70 -10.26 -9.15 -7.43
CA ALA A 70 -10.29 -10.60 -7.61
C ALA A 70 -8.89 -11.26 -7.49
N GLN A 71 -7.82 -10.51 -7.74
CA GLN A 71 -6.43 -10.98 -7.63
C GLN A 71 -5.86 -10.75 -6.23
N MET A 72 -6.44 -9.81 -5.48
CA MET A 72 -6.03 -9.42 -4.12
C MET A 72 -6.87 -10.10 -3.03
N ARG A 73 -7.47 -11.26 -3.29
CA ARG A 73 -8.37 -11.93 -2.32
C ARG A 73 -7.71 -12.32 -1.01
N ASP A 74 -6.40 -12.55 -1.02
CA ASP A 74 -5.61 -12.93 0.16
C ASP A 74 -4.83 -11.72 0.72
N VAL A 75 -5.46 -10.53 0.73
CA VAL A 75 -4.84 -9.32 1.26
C VAL A 75 -5.13 -9.16 2.76
N SER A 76 -4.09 -8.86 3.53
CA SER A 76 -4.21 -8.49 4.95
C SER A 76 -3.83 -7.03 5.13
N PHE A 77 -4.59 -6.31 5.95
CA PHE A 77 -4.32 -4.93 6.32
C PHE A 77 -4.13 -4.83 7.83
N VAL A 78 -3.04 -4.19 8.24
CA VAL A 78 -2.81 -3.79 9.64
C VAL A 78 -2.64 -2.27 9.65
N THR A 79 -3.33 -1.59 10.57
CA THR A 79 -3.24 -0.15 10.74
C THR A 79 -3.00 0.16 12.21
N TRP A 80 -2.09 1.09 12.49
CA TRP A 80 -1.75 1.53 13.84
C TRP A 80 -1.44 3.03 13.83
N ARG A 81 -1.38 3.62 15.03
CA ARG A 81 -0.91 5.00 15.23
C ARG A 81 0.58 4.99 15.59
N THR A 82 1.31 5.98 15.09
CA THR A 82 2.72 6.22 15.35
C THR A 82 2.95 7.74 15.37
N THR A 83 4.10 8.19 15.87
CA THR A 83 4.48 9.60 15.88
C THR A 83 5.42 9.92 14.72
N SER A 84 5.51 11.19 14.34
CA SER A 84 6.32 11.59 13.18
C SER A 84 7.82 11.33 13.35
N ASP A 85 8.33 11.37 14.58
CA ASP A 85 9.72 11.04 14.93
C ASP A 85 10.08 9.55 14.73
N GLN A 86 9.07 8.69 14.58
CA GLN A 86 9.24 7.26 14.30
C GLN A 86 9.18 6.94 12.80
N LEU A 87 9.06 7.94 11.93
CA LEU A 87 9.08 7.78 10.48
C LEU A 87 10.48 8.10 9.90
N PRO A 88 10.91 7.41 8.83
CA PRO A 88 10.21 6.34 8.14
C PRO A 88 10.22 5.03 8.94
N LEU A 89 9.13 4.26 8.82
CA LEU A 89 9.04 2.95 9.44
C LEU A 89 10.05 1.98 8.81
N GLY A 90 10.86 1.31 9.64
CA GLY A 90 11.73 0.23 9.19
C GLY A 90 10.95 -1.02 8.74
N TRP A 91 11.49 -1.77 7.79
CA TRP A 91 10.86 -3.00 7.27
C TRP A 91 10.69 -4.10 8.32
N ALA A 92 11.63 -4.22 9.27
CA ALA A 92 11.51 -5.18 10.37
C ALA A 92 10.25 -4.92 11.22
N GLU A 93 9.93 -3.65 11.49
CA GLU A 93 8.73 -3.27 12.22
C GLU A 93 7.47 -3.49 11.37
N ALA A 94 7.50 -3.16 10.07
CA ALA A 94 6.39 -3.45 9.16
C ALA A 94 6.03 -4.94 9.15
N GLU A 95 7.03 -5.80 9.02
CA GLU A 95 6.86 -7.24 9.02
C GLU A 95 6.39 -7.78 10.38
N HIS A 96 6.92 -7.24 11.49
CA HIS A 96 6.46 -7.61 12.83
C HIS A 96 4.97 -7.33 13.02
N ARG A 97 4.49 -6.17 12.55
CA ARG A 97 3.08 -5.76 12.64
C ARG A 97 2.17 -6.61 11.78
N LEU A 98 2.63 -7.06 10.61
CA LEU A 98 1.84 -7.88 9.67
C LEU A 98 1.67 -9.35 10.08
N LYS A 99 2.52 -9.85 11.00
CA LYS A 99 2.45 -11.22 11.53
C LYS A 99 1.46 -11.37 12.70
N LYS A 100 0.86 -10.28 13.17
CA LYS A 100 -0.17 -10.25 14.21
C LYS A 100 -1.55 -10.18 13.58
#